data_AF-A0A066U6Z7-F1
#
_entry.id   AF-A0A066U6Z7-F1
#
_cell.length_a   1.000
_cell.length_b   1.000
_cell.length_c   1.000
_cell.angle_alpha   90.00
_cell.angle_beta   90.00
_cell.angle_gamma   90.00
#
_symmetry.space_group_name_H-M   'P 1'
#
loop_
_entity.id
_entity.type
_entity.pdbx_description
1 polymer ?
#
loop_
_entity_poly.entity_id
_entity_poly.type
_entity_poly.pdbx_seq_one_letter_code
_entity_poly.pdbx_strand_id
1 'polypeptide(L)'
;MPATTAESRARNARRYAARPRTPIPASACALRALTVSCHNGLAPAVGETTAVPGVLLTPLAHGEPLRFTGEWCLTHAATGLRVSPPASYLHTVEAVEWLRRTGLDWDRPVEALHADAELEAAYAALNYAVWDACREHRPLLPARTSWVDWPPLWRIRHHSRVAVARYLTWDDAADYAETACTAPGGALQPDAVIYRDTVSPGWALRCASIACTDTSWLIDWCDEGEGPALGTRAELAVLAVEDGWHAHPGGHWTCPECTRRYH
;
A
#
# COMPACT_ATOMS: atom_id res chain seq x y z
N MET A 1 -8.01 -24.94 -21.60
CA MET A 1 -8.90 -24.01 -22.33
C MET A 1 -9.22 -22.86 -21.39
N PRO A 2 -8.85 -21.63 -21.71
CA PRO A 2 -9.03 -20.50 -20.79
C PRO A 2 -10.53 -20.18 -20.64
N ALA A 3 -10.95 -19.94 -19.39
CA ALA A 3 -12.31 -19.56 -19.07
C ALA A 3 -12.66 -18.23 -19.74
N THR A 4 -13.81 -18.17 -20.40
CA THR A 4 -14.22 -16.98 -21.15
C THR A 4 -14.45 -15.79 -20.20
N THR A 5 -14.34 -14.57 -20.70
CA THR A 5 -14.62 -13.31 -19.96
C THR A 5 -16.00 -13.33 -19.27
N ALA A 6 -16.96 -14.11 -19.79
CA ALA A 6 -18.27 -14.34 -19.20
C ALA A 6 -18.20 -15.20 -17.91
N GLU A 7 -17.36 -16.24 -17.88
CA GLU A 7 -17.18 -17.10 -16.71
C GLU A 7 -16.45 -16.37 -15.57
N SER A 8 -15.49 -15.50 -15.90
CA SER A 8 -14.81 -14.67 -14.89
C SER A 8 -15.75 -13.65 -14.24
N ARG A 9 -16.64 -13.02 -15.03
CA ARG A 9 -17.70 -12.13 -14.51
C ARG A 9 -18.71 -12.88 -13.65
N ALA A 10 -19.15 -14.07 -14.09
CA ALA A 10 -20.07 -14.90 -13.32
C ALA A 10 -19.46 -15.38 -11.99
N ARG A 11 -18.16 -15.70 -11.98
CA ARG A 11 -17.41 -16.08 -10.77
C ARG A 11 -17.27 -14.93 -9.78
N ASN A 12 -16.97 -13.72 -10.25
CA ASN A 12 -16.93 -12.52 -9.40
C ASN A 12 -18.32 -12.17 -8.84
N ALA A 13 -19.38 -12.27 -9.64
CA ALA A 13 -20.75 -12.05 -9.17
C ALA A 13 -21.14 -13.04 -8.06
N ARG A 14 -20.76 -14.33 -8.18
CA ARG A 14 -20.96 -15.34 -7.11
C ARG A 14 -20.13 -15.02 -5.86
N ARG A 15 -18.89 -14.55 -6.02
CA ARG A 15 -18.03 -14.10 -4.90
C ARG A 15 -18.62 -12.91 -4.14
N TYR A 16 -19.20 -11.95 -4.84
CA TYR A 16 -19.87 -10.80 -4.22
C TYR A 16 -21.23 -11.17 -3.60
N ALA A 17 -21.96 -12.10 -4.21
CA ALA A 17 -23.22 -12.62 -3.64
C ALA A 17 -22.99 -13.49 -2.38
N ALA A 18 -21.82 -14.12 -2.26
CA ALA A 18 -21.44 -14.96 -1.13
C ALA A 18 -20.82 -14.20 0.07
N ARG A 19 -20.55 -12.88 -0.06
CA ARG A 19 -20.14 -12.08 1.09
C ARG A 19 -21.35 -11.83 1.99
N PRO A 20 -21.24 -12.00 3.31
CA PRO A 20 -22.34 -11.70 4.22
C PRO A 20 -22.73 -10.24 4.05
N ARG A 21 -23.95 -10.01 3.53
CA ARG A 21 -24.62 -8.69 3.51
C ARG A 21 -25.18 -8.32 4.89
N THR A 22 -24.97 -9.19 5.88
CA THR A 22 -25.35 -8.94 7.26
C THR A 22 -24.46 -7.82 7.78
N PRO A 23 -25.03 -6.67 8.21
CA PRO A 23 -24.24 -5.65 8.89
C PRO A 23 -23.50 -6.31 10.05
N ILE A 24 -22.21 -5.97 10.20
CA ILE A 24 -21.39 -6.44 11.32
C ILE A 24 -22.16 -6.10 12.61
N PRO A 25 -22.45 -7.07 13.49
CA PRO A 25 -23.20 -6.80 14.71
C PRO A 25 -22.52 -5.68 15.49
N ALA A 26 -23.29 -4.71 15.99
CA ALA A 26 -22.74 -3.56 16.72
C ALA A 26 -21.84 -3.97 17.90
N SER A 27 -22.09 -5.16 18.48
CA SER A 27 -21.27 -5.77 19.52
C SER A 27 -19.86 -6.19 19.08
N ALA A 28 -19.63 -6.44 17.79
CA ALA A 28 -18.32 -6.72 17.20
C ALA A 28 -17.59 -5.45 16.72
N CYS A 29 -18.29 -4.31 16.64
CA CYS A 29 -17.73 -2.98 16.38
C CYS A 29 -17.58 -2.13 17.65
N ALA A 30 -17.87 -2.69 18.83
CA ALA A 30 -17.86 -1.96 20.08
C ALA A 30 -16.41 -1.70 20.54
N LEU A 31 -15.96 -0.45 20.39
CA LEU A 31 -14.74 0.10 21.00
C LEU A 31 -14.69 -0.26 22.49
N ARG A 32 -13.61 -0.94 22.90
CA ARG A 32 -13.52 -1.61 24.21
C ARG A 32 -12.95 -0.77 25.36
N ALA A 33 -12.56 0.48 25.11
CA ALA A 33 -12.13 1.41 26.16
C ALA A 33 -12.48 2.85 25.77
N LEU A 34 -13.13 3.54 26.69
CA LEU A 34 -13.59 4.93 26.58
C LEU A 34 -13.04 5.68 27.79
N THR A 35 -12.00 6.48 27.61
CA THR A 35 -11.52 7.39 28.64
C THR A 35 -11.92 8.79 28.23
N VAL A 36 -12.91 9.35 28.94
CA VAL A 36 -13.47 10.68 28.70
C VAL A 36 -12.88 11.64 29.71
N SER A 37 -12.22 12.69 29.23
CA SER A 37 -11.86 13.86 30.04
C SER A 37 -12.33 15.12 29.32
N CYS A 38 -13.28 15.82 29.92
CA CYS A 38 -13.88 17.05 29.38
C CYS A 38 -13.00 18.25 29.70
N HIS A 39 -12.60 19.06 28.71
CA HIS A 39 -12.15 20.45 28.93
C HIS A 39 -12.71 21.41 27.85
N ASN A 40 -13.33 22.50 28.32
CA ASN A 40 -13.54 23.80 27.63
C ASN A 40 -14.44 23.89 26.39
N GLY A 41 -15.51 23.11 26.28
CA GLY A 41 -16.59 23.41 25.31
C GLY A 41 -16.28 23.08 23.84
N LEU A 42 -15.16 22.39 23.58
CA LEU A 42 -14.90 21.71 22.32
C LEU A 42 -15.47 20.28 22.42
N ALA A 43 -16.31 19.88 21.46
CA ALA A 43 -16.87 18.53 21.44
C ALA A 43 -15.72 17.49 21.38
N PRO A 44 -15.73 16.45 22.23
CA PRO A 44 -14.65 15.47 22.27
C PRO A 44 -14.54 14.76 20.91
N ALA A 45 -13.38 14.88 20.26
CA ALA A 45 -13.05 14.10 19.08
C ALA A 45 -12.45 12.77 19.52
N VAL A 46 -13.10 11.66 19.17
CA VAL A 46 -12.49 10.33 19.28
C VAL A 46 -11.36 10.24 18.27
N GLY A 47 -10.14 9.93 18.72
CA GLY A 47 -8.95 9.86 17.85
C GLY A 47 -8.14 8.59 18.08
N GLU A 48 -7.47 8.13 17.02
CA GLU A 48 -6.46 7.07 17.08
C GLU A 48 -5.11 7.68 17.45
N THR A 49 -4.41 7.07 18.41
CA THR A 49 -3.04 7.46 18.76
C THR A 49 -2.11 7.19 17.59
N THR A 50 -1.21 8.13 17.30
CA THR A 50 -0.26 7.98 16.20
C THR A 50 1.14 7.62 16.71
N ALA A 51 2.07 7.36 15.79
CA ALA A 51 3.48 7.17 16.12
C ALA A 51 4.21 8.47 16.53
N VAL A 52 3.53 9.62 16.46
CA VAL A 52 4.04 10.93 16.87
C VAL A 52 3.38 11.29 18.22
N PRO A 53 4.14 11.32 19.34
CA PRO A 53 3.61 11.72 20.64
C PRO A 53 2.91 13.08 20.57
N GLY A 54 1.81 13.24 21.32
CA GLY A 54 1.00 14.47 21.29
C GLY A 54 0.12 14.65 20.05
N VAL A 55 0.16 13.75 19.05
CA VAL A 55 -0.67 13.84 17.83
C VAL A 55 -1.63 12.67 17.70
N LEU A 56 -2.90 12.99 17.47
CA LEU A 56 -3.99 12.06 17.24
C LEU A 56 -4.49 12.15 15.79
N LEU A 57 -4.92 11.02 15.23
CA LEU A 57 -5.65 10.95 13.98
C LEU A 57 -7.15 10.97 14.28
N THR A 58 -7.88 11.97 13.80
CA THR A 58 -9.29 12.20 14.14
C THR A 58 -10.16 12.28 12.88
N PRO A 59 -11.40 11.75 12.93
CA PRO A 59 -12.36 11.95 11.85
C PRO A 59 -12.85 13.40 11.86
N LEU A 60 -12.89 14.05 10.69
CA LEU A 60 -13.50 15.36 10.58
C LEU A 60 -15.03 15.20 10.65
N ALA A 61 -15.67 15.96 11.55
CA ALA A 61 -17.11 16.05 11.65
C ALA A 61 -17.57 17.51 11.65
N HIS A 62 -18.70 17.80 11.00
CA HIS A 62 -19.33 19.12 11.02
C HIS A 62 -20.86 19.02 11.06
N GLY A 63 -21.52 20.15 11.30
CA GLY A 63 -22.98 20.29 11.28
C GLY A 63 -23.65 20.00 12.62
N GLU A 64 -24.98 20.14 12.63
CA GLU A 64 -25.83 19.87 13.79
C GLU A 64 -27.03 19.01 13.33
N PRO A 65 -27.09 17.70 13.66
CA PRO A 65 -26.10 16.95 14.44
C PRO A 65 -24.77 16.77 13.69
N LEU A 66 -23.69 16.57 14.45
CA LEU A 66 -22.36 16.31 13.90
C LEU A 66 -22.36 15.07 13.00
N ARG A 67 -21.86 15.21 11.78
CA ARG A 67 -21.71 14.14 10.80
C ARG A 67 -20.28 14.06 10.30
N PHE A 68 -19.77 12.84 10.19
CA PHE A 68 -18.49 12.54 9.59
C PHE A 68 -18.47 12.99 8.11
N THR A 69 -17.41 13.66 7.69
CA THR A 69 -17.29 14.21 6.32
C THR A 69 -16.77 13.20 5.30
N GLY A 70 -16.20 12.09 5.76
CA GLY A 70 -15.38 11.21 4.92
C GLY A 70 -13.88 11.52 5.04
N GLU A 71 -13.50 12.62 5.69
CA GLU A 71 -12.12 13.10 5.78
C GLU A 71 -11.56 12.95 7.19
N TRP A 72 -10.25 12.91 7.27
CA TRP A 72 -9.48 12.77 8.50
C TRP A 72 -8.53 13.94 8.65
N CYS A 73 -8.17 14.27 9.88
CA CYS A 73 -7.12 15.25 10.16
C CYS A 73 -6.26 14.82 11.35
N LEU A 74 -5.09 15.44 11.46
CA LEU A 74 -4.24 15.33 12.63
C LEU A 74 -4.64 16.40 13.64
N THR A 75 -4.67 16.02 14.91
CA THR A 75 -5.10 16.86 16.02
C THR A 75 -4.08 16.79 17.15
N HIS A 76 -3.70 17.93 17.70
CA HIS A 76 -2.87 18.00 18.89
C HIS A 76 -3.67 17.54 20.11
N ALA A 77 -3.18 16.50 20.79
CA ALA A 77 -3.91 15.77 21.82
C ALA A 77 -4.30 16.67 23.00
N ALA A 78 -3.39 17.54 23.45
CA ALA A 78 -3.63 18.36 24.64
C ALA A 78 -4.61 19.51 24.39
N THR A 79 -4.68 20.06 23.18
CA THR A 79 -5.53 21.25 22.89
C THR A 79 -6.69 21.02 21.95
N GLY A 80 -6.73 19.90 21.23
CA GLY A 80 -7.72 19.68 20.18
C GLY A 80 -7.48 20.54 18.93
N LEU A 81 -6.36 21.26 18.83
CA LEU A 81 -6.03 22.06 17.65
C LEU A 81 -5.67 21.16 16.47
N ARG A 82 -6.06 21.59 15.27
CA ARG A 82 -5.76 20.85 14.05
C ARG A 82 -4.31 21.08 13.62
N VAL A 83 -3.60 20.00 13.34
CA VAL A 83 -2.18 19.97 12.94
C VAL A 83 -2.02 19.76 11.42
N SER A 84 -3.03 19.22 10.74
CA SER A 84 -3.02 19.02 9.28
C SER A 84 -4.33 19.50 8.65
N PRO A 85 -4.36 19.80 7.35
CA PRO A 85 -5.64 20.01 6.67
C PRO A 85 -6.42 18.68 6.62
N PRO A 86 -7.76 18.73 6.45
CA PRO A 86 -8.56 17.55 6.17
C PRO A 86 -8.09 16.85 4.90
N ALA A 87 -8.03 15.53 4.92
CA ALA A 87 -7.63 14.71 3.78
C ALA A 87 -8.24 13.31 3.82
N SER A 88 -7.97 12.49 2.80
CA SER A 88 -8.24 11.06 2.85
C SER A 88 -7.51 10.41 4.03
N TYR A 89 -8.04 9.29 4.55
CA TYR A 89 -7.36 8.55 5.62
C TYR A 89 -5.89 8.25 5.27
N LEU A 90 -5.64 7.87 4.00
CA LEU A 90 -4.29 7.51 3.54
C LEU A 90 -3.34 8.71 3.56
N HIS A 91 -3.78 9.88 3.08
CA HIS A 91 -2.99 11.11 3.17
C HIS A 91 -2.73 11.52 4.63
N THR A 92 -3.69 11.30 5.52
CA THR A 92 -3.52 11.59 6.96
C THR A 92 -2.51 10.64 7.60
N VAL A 93 -2.52 9.35 7.26
CA VAL A 93 -1.50 8.38 7.70
C VAL A 93 -0.10 8.76 7.18
N GLU A 94 0.00 9.21 5.93
CA GLU A 94 1.27 9.71 5.39
C GLU A 94 1.71 11.00 6.06
N ALA A 95 0.78 11.88 6.46
CA ALA A 95 1.08 13.08 7.23
C ALA A 95 1.67 12.75 8.62
N VAL A 96 1.20 11.66 9.27
CA VAL A 96 1.83 11.15 10.51
C VAL A 96 3.29 10.78 10.25
N GLU A 97 3.54 10.01 9.21
CA GLU A 97 4.91 9.60 8.85
C GLU A 97 5.79 10.81 8.50
N TRP A 98 5.20 11.82 7.85
CA TRP A 98 5.87 13.09 7.56
C TRP A 98 6.29 13.82 8.85
N LEU A 99 5.36 13.99 9.79
CA LEU A 99 5.66 14.58 11.10
C LEU A 99 6.69 13.77 11.88
N ARG A 100 6.60 12.44 11.84
CA ARG A 100 7.57 11.57 12.50
C ARG A 100 9.00 11.79 11.99
N ARG A 101 9.16 12.08 10.70
CA ARG A 101 10.48 12.34 10.08
C ARG A 101 11.07 13.69 10.44
N THR A 102 10.28 14.67 10.90
CA THR A 102 10.82 15.95 11.37
C THR A 102 11.50 15.82 12.73
N GLY A 103 11.13 14.82 13.53
CA GLY A 103 11.69 14.60 14.87
C GLY A 103 11.31 15.68 15.90
N LEU A 104 10.35 16.54 15.56
CA LEU A 104 9.87 17.60 16.44
C LEU A 104 8.99 17.04 17.55
N ASP A 105 9.09 17.64 18.74
CA ASP A 105 8.28 17.25 19.89
C ASP A 105 6.92 17.96 19.86
N TRP A 106 5.88 17.19 19.55
CA TRP A 106 4.49 17.61 19.48
C TRP A 106 3.71 17.37 20.78
N ASP A 107 4.32 16.78 21.81
CA ASP A 107 3.66 16.51 23.10
C ASP A 107 3.80 17.68 24.10
N ARG A 108 4.41 18.78 23.65
CA ARG A 108 4.63 19.98 24.47
C ARG A 108 3.34 20.80 24.66
N PRO A 109 3.25 21.58 25.76
CA PRO A 109 2.16 22.54 25.95
C PRO A 109 2.06 23.53 24.78
N VAL A 110 0.84 24.02 24.52
CA VAL A 110 0.54 24.85 23.35
C VAL A 110 1.31 26.16 23.30
N GLU A 111 1.62 26.75 24.45
CA GLU A 111 2.43 27.96 24.56
C GLU A 111 3.86 27.71 24.07
N ALA A 112 4.41 26.53 24.34
CA ALA A 112 5.73 26.14 23.87
C ALA A 112 5.73 25.81 22.37
N LEU A 113 4.65 25.20 21.86
CA LEU A 113 4.49 24.96 20.42
C LEU A 113 4.39 26.27 19.63
N HIS A 114 3.65 27.26 20.14
CA HIS A 114 3.51 28.57 19.49
C HIS A 114 4.80 29.39 19.49
N ALA A 115 5.65 29.21 20.50
CA ALA A 115 6.95 29.89 20.56
C ALA A 115 8.01 29.22 19.68
N ASP A 116 7.71 28.05 19.09
CA ASP A 116 8.65 27.26 18.30
C ASP A 116 8.54 27.54 16.80
N ALA A 117 9.47 28.34 16.29
CA ALA A 117 9.52 28.72 14.88
C ALA A 117 9.79 27.54 13.94
N GLU A 118 10.48 26.49 14.40
CA GLU A 118 10.73 25.30 13.59
C GLU A 118 9.45 24.48 13.44
N LEU A 119 8.66 24.39 14.51
CA LEU A 119 7.35 23.74 14.48
C LEU A 119 6.33 24.51 13.64
N GLU A 120 6.33 25.84 13.71
CA GLU A 120 5.50 26.68 12.84
C GLU A 120 5.85 26.46 11.36
N ALA A 121 7.14 26.44 11.03
CA ALA A 121 7.61 26.17 9.67
C ALA A 121 7.23 24.74 9.21
N ALA A 122 7.38 23.74 10.08
CA ALA A 122 6.99 22.37 9.80
C ALA A 122 5.48 22.21 9.58
N TYR A 123 4.67 22.88 10.40
CA TYR A 123 3.22 22.92 10.23
C TYR A 123 2.84 23.54 8.87
N ALA A 124 3.42 24.69 8.50
CA ALA A 124 3.16 25.33 7.22
C ALA A 124 3.57 24.43 6.03
N ALA A 125 4.74 23.81 6.12
CA ALA A 125 5.25 22.89 5.11
C ALA A 125 4.34 21.66 4.94
N LEU A 126 3.88 21.07 6.05
CA LEU A 126 2.94 19.94 6.02
C LEU A 126 1.62 20.34 5.34
N ASN A 127 1.05 21.49 5.71
CA ASN A 127 -0.21 21.96 5.13
C ASN A 127 -0.12 22.10 3.60
N TYR A 128 0.95 22.73 3.11
CA TYR A 128 1.17 22.87 1.69
C TYR A 128 1.38 21.51 1.00
N ALA A 129 2.19 20.63 1.60
CA ALA A 129 2.49 19.32 1.03
C ALA A 129 1.25 18.41 0.97
N VAL A 130 0.40 18.40 2.00
CA VAL A 130 -0.85 17.63 2.01
C VAL A 130 -1.83 18.21 0.99
N TRP A 131 -2.00 19.53 0.95
CA TRP A 131 -2.88 20.17 -0.03
C TRP A 131 -2.47 19.82 -1.46
N ASP A 132 -1.18 19.90 -1.77
CA ASP A 132 -0.66 19.58 -3.10
C ASP A 132 -0.82 18.08 -3.43
N ALA A 133 -0.53 17.19 -2.47
CA ALA A 133 -0.73 15.75 -2.64
C ALA A 133 -2.20 15.37 -2.87
N CYS A 134 -3.14 16.00 -2.15
CA CYS A 134 -4.58 15.81 -2.34
C CYS A 134 -5.02 16.31 -3.71
N ARG A 135 -4.57 17.51 -4.12
CA ARG A 135 -4.90 18.11 -5.42
C ARG A 135 -4.43 17.24 -6.59
N GLU A 136 -3.28 16.61 -6.45
CA GLU A 136 -2.66 15.78 -7.49
C GLU A 136 -2.99 14.29 -7.34
N HIS A 137 -3.81 13.90 -6.37
CA HIS A 137 -4.14 12.50 -6.06
C HIS A 137 -2.91 11.58 -5.96
N ARG A 138 -1.82 12.12 -5.39
CA ARG A 138 -0.54 11.44 -5.25
C ARG A 138 -0.21 11.15 -3.80
N PRO A 139 0.68 10.17 -3.52
CA PRO A 139 1.26 10.02 -2.20
C PRO A 139 1.93 11.33 -1.75
N LEU A 140 1.70 11.71 -0.50
CA LEU A 140 2.45 12.75 0.19
C LEU A 140 3.89 12.28 0.40
N LEU A 141 4.06 11.01 0.80
CA LEU A 141 5.35 10.38 1.02
C LEU A 141 5.41 9.00 0.35
N PRO A 142 6.31 8.80 -0.63
CA PRO A 142 6.57 7.45 -1.11
C PRO A 142 7.28 6.65 -0.01
N ALA A 143 6.75 5.47 0.30
CA ALA A 143 7.37 4.56 1.26
C ALA A 143 8.63 3.88 0.67
N ARG A 144 8.71 3.79 -0.66
CA ARG A 144 9.77 3.08 -1.38
C ARG A 144 9.86 3.50 -2.85
N THR A 145 10.97 3.14 -3.49
CA THR A 145 11.13 3.24 -4.94
C THR A 145 10.25 2.20 -5.65
N SER A 146 9.65 2.58 -6.78
CA SER A 146 8.83 1.65 -7.56
C SER A 146 9.63 0.70 -8.44
N TRP A 147 10.77 1.15 -8.95
CA TRP A 147 11.64 0.36 -9.81
C TRP A 147 12.62 -0.47 -8.98
N VAL A 148 12.59 -1.78 -9.18
CA VAL A 148 13.48 -2.73 -8.50
C VAL A 148 14.22 -3.54 -9.57
N ASP A 149 15.56 -3.54 -9.52
CA ASP A 149 16.37 -4.41 -10.36
C ASP A 149 16.22 -5.85 -9.86
N TRP A 150 15.84 -6.76 -10.76
CA TRP A 150 15.49 -8.12 -10.38
C TRP A 150 16.70 -9.04 -10.53
N PRO A 151 17.00 -9.89 -9.53
CA PRO A 151 18.17 -10.75 -9.61
C PRO A 151 18.01 -11.82 -10.70
N PRO A 152 19.12 -12.36 -11.24
CA PRO A 152 19.08 -13.53 -12.10
C PRO A 152 18.42 -14.72 -11.39
N LEU A 153 17.53 -15.39 -12.11
CA LEU A 153 16.64 -16.43 -11.59
C LEU A 153 17.26 -17.83 -11.74
N TRP A 154 16.76 -18.76 -10.95
CA TRP A 154 17.03 -20.18 -11.10
C TRP A 154 16.06 -20.79 -12.11
N ARG A 155 16.58 -21.63 -12.99
CA ARG A 155 15.84 -22.30 -14.07
C ARG A 155 16.21 -23.78 -14.13
N ILE A 156 15.28 -24.55 -14.68
CA ILE A 156 15.44 -25.99 -14.85
C ILE A 156 15.50 -26.31 -16.34
N ARG A 157 16.50 -27.09 -16.75
CA ARG A 157 16.65 -27.58 -18.13
C ARG A 157 16.62 -29.09 -18.18
N HIS A 158 15.86 -29.68 -19.10
CA HIS A 158 15.81 -31.12 -19.36
C HIS A 158 15.70 -31.36 -20.87
N HIS A 159 16.39 -32.37 -21.41
CA HIS A 159 16.39 -32.67 -22.86
C HIS A 159 16.55 -31.45 -23.79
N SER A 160 17.47 -30.54 -23.45
CA SER A 160 17.71 -29.28 -24.18
C SER A 160 16.54 -28.28 -24.19
N ARG A 161 15.48 -28.52 -23.42
CA ARG A 161 14.38 -27.58 -23.18
C ARG A 161 14.54 -26.92 -21.82
N VAL A 162 14.30 -25.62 -21.77
CA VAL A 162 14.27 -24.88 -20.50
C VAL A 162 12.82 -24.77 -20.06
N ALA A 163 12.53 -25.16 -18.83
CA ALA A 163 11.22 -25.00 -18.23
C ALA A 163 10.79 -23.52 -18.26
N VAL A 164 9.48 -23.30 -18.41
CA VAL A 164 8.90 -21.95 -18.41
C VAL A 164 9.01 -21.34 -17.01
N ALA A 165 8.81 -22.16 -15.97
CA ALA A 165 8.91 -21.76 -14.57
C ALA A 165 10.31 -21.21 -14.22
N ARG A 166 10.31 -20.21 -13.34
CA ARG A 166 11.51 -19.49 -12.88
C ARG A 166 11.42 -19.31 -11.37
N TYR A 167 12.55 -19.39 -10.68
CA TYR A 167 12.58 -19.40 -9.22
C TYR A 167 13.55 -18.34 -8.68
N LEU A 168 13.19 -17.73 -7.56
CA LEU A 168 14.06 -16.77 -6.86
C LEU A 168 15.19 -17.47 -6.09
N THR A 169 14.91 -18.66 -5.57
CA THR A 169 15.86 -19.43 -4.76
C THR A 169 16.20 -20.75 -5.43
N TRP A 170 17.34 -21.33 -5.03
CA TRP A 170 17.72 -22.67 -5.46
C TRP A 170 16.79 -23.72 -4.84
N ASP A 171 16.41 -23.54 -3.57
CA ASP A 171 15.54 -24.46 -2.83
C ASP A 171 14.18 -24.60 -3.53
N ASP A 172 13.54 -23.50 -3.93
CA ASP A 172 12.26 -23.55 -4.66
C ASP A 172 12.39 -24.29 -6.00
N ALA A 173 13.52 -24.11 -6.70
CA ALA A 173 13.80 -24.81 -7.95
C ALA A 173 14.06 -26.30 -7.72
N ALA A 174 14.75 -26.65 -6.63
CA ALA A 174 15.05 -28.02 -6.24
C ALA A 174 13.77 -28.76 -5.83
N ASP A 175 12.96 -28.16 -4.96
CA ASP A 175 11.68 -28.70 -4.49
C ASP A 175 10.73 -28.98 -5.67
N TYR A 176 10.64 -28.04 -6.62
CA TYR A 176 9.86 -28.25 -7.84
C TYR A 176 10.45 -29.38 -8.68
N ALA A 177 11.77 -29.41 -8.89
CA ALA A 177 12.42 -30.44 -9.69
C ALA A 177 12.21 -31.84 -9.10
N GLU A 178 12.38 -32.01 -7.79
CA GLU A 178 12.17 -33.28 -7.08
C GLU A 178 10.72 -33.75 -7.20
N THR A 179 9.76 -32.85 -6.99
CA THR A 179 8.33 -33.16 -7.09
C THR A 179 7.97 -33.54 -8.53
N ALA A 180 8.43 -32.76 -9.51
CA ALA A 180 8.08 -32.97 -10.91
C ALA A 180 8.77 -34.18 -11.56
N CYS A 181 9.93 -34.60 -11.06
CA CYS A 181 10.63 -35.81 -11.53
C CYS A 181 10.05 -37.11 -10.94
N THR A 182 9.42 -37.04 -9.76
CA THR A 182 8.89 -38.22 -9.06
C THR A 182 7.39 -38.44 -9.27
N ALA A 183 6.66 -37.40 -9.70
CA ALA A 183 5.24 -37.50 -10.01
C ALA A 183 4.96 -38.45 -11.21
N PRO A 184 3.93 -39.32 -11.13
CA PRO A 184 3.47 -40.10 -12.28
C PRO A 184 3.03 -39.18 -13.43
N GLY A 185 3.67 -39.29 -14.59
CA GLY A 185 3.45 -38.35 -15.71
C GLY A 185 4.08 -36.98 -15.50
N GLY A 186 5.12 -36.91 -14.65
CA GLY A 186 5.85 -35.72 -14.29
C GLY A 186 6.31 -34.88 -15.49
N ALA A 187 6.28 -33.55 -15.31
CA ALA A 187 6.67 -32.60 -16.34
C ALA A 187 8.19 -32.58 -16.61
N LEU A 188 8.99 -33.13 -15.69
CA LEU A 188 10.44 -33.18 -15.76
C LEU A 188 10.96 -34.63 -15.79
N GLN A 189 12.15 -34.79 -16.36
CA GLN A 189 12.83 -36.06 -16.54
C GLN A 189 14.02 -36.16 -15.58
N PRO A 190 14.52 -37.36 -15.24
CA PRO A 190 15.59 -37.53 -14.26
C PRO A 190 16.93 -36.86 -14.61
N ASP A 191 17.11 -36.43 -15.87
CA ASP A 191 18.28 -35.68 -16.36
C ASP A 191 18.14 -34.15 -16.20
N ALA A 192 17.11 -33.67 -15.49
CA ALA A 192 16.88 -32.25 -15.26
C ALA A 192 18.07 -31.61 -14.50
N VAL A 193 18.53 -30.47 -14.99
CA VAL A 193 19.61 -29.67 -14.39
C VAL A 193 19.07 -28.33 -13.96
N ILE A 194 19.29 -28.00 -12.69
CA ILE A 194 19.05 -26.67 -12.14
C ILE A 194 20.27 -25.80 -12.43
N TYR A 195 20.06 -24.61 -12.97
CA TYR A 195 21.12 -23.63 -13.20
C TYR A 195 20.60 -22.23 -12.93
N ARG A 196 21.52 -21.29 -12.72
CA ARG A 196 21.19 -19.88 -12.53
C ARG A 196 21.40 -19.13 -13.84
N ASP A 197 20.46 -18.27 -14.21
CA ASP A 197 20.67 -17.33 -15.29
C ASP A 197 21.88 -16.44 -14.99
N THR A 198 22.63 -16.08 -16.03
CA THR A 198 23.83 -15.25 -15.90
C THR A 198 23.54 -13.76 -16.07
N VAL A 199 22.31 -13.40 -16.47
CA VAL A 199 21.88 -12.04 -16.75
C VAL A 199 20.61 -11.74 -15.97
N SER A 200 20.49 -10.51 -15.46
CA SER A 200 19.24 -10.02 -14.85
C SER A 200 18.11 -10.07 -15.89
N PRO A 201 16.91 -10.54 -15.51
CA PRO A 201 15.73 -10.46 -16.38
C PRO A 201 15.22 -9.02 -16.56
N GLY A 202 15.83 -8.05 -15.88
CA GLY A 202 15.51 -6.63 -15.98
C GLY A 202 14.93 -6.08 -14.68
N TRP A 203 13.94 -5.22 -14.83
CA TRP A 203 13.29 -4.53 -13.72
C TRP A 203 11.99 -5.24 -13.33
N ALA A 204 11.51 -4.93 -12.13
CA ALA A 204 10.15 -5.16 -11.68
C ALA A 204 9.56 -3.83 -11.17
N LEU A 205 8.23 -3.70 -11.20
CA LEU A 205 7.51 -2.53 -10.72
C LEU A 205 6.70 -2.87 -9.46
N ARG A 206 6.89 -2.11 -8.38
CA ARG A 206 6.11 -2.20 -7.14
C ARG A 206 5.42 -0.89 -6.75
N CYS A 207 4.34 -1.00 -5.98
CA CYS A 207 3.60 0.14 -5.48
C CYS A 207 4.41 0.93 -4.43
N ALA A 208 4.48 2.26 -4.58
CA ALA A 208 5.20 3.15 -3.67
C ALA A 208 4.38 3.60 -2.43
N SER A 209 3.08 3.33 -2.37
CA SER A 209 2.21 3.77 -1.27
C SER A 209 2.55 3.06 0.05
N ILE A 210 2.51 3.80 1.16
CA ILE A 210 2.76 3.27 2.51
C ILE A 210 1.71 2.25 2.97
N ALA A 211 0.48 2.35 2.47
CA ALA A 211 -0.60 1.42 2.82
C ALA A 211 -0.60 0.16 1.94
N CYS A 212 0.35 0.06 1.00
CA CYS A 212 0.46 -1.09 0.14
C CYS A 212 1.46 -2.09 0.71
N THR A 213 1.12 -3.39 0.63
CA THR A 213 2.01 -4.47 1.08
C THR A 213 3.27 -4.53 0.21
N ASP A 214 4.39 -5.00 0.77
CA ASP A 214 5.65 -5.19 0.02
C ASP A 214 5.53 -6.21 -1.13
N THR A 215 4.42 -6.93 -1.21
CA THR A 215 4.10 -7.93 -2.24
C THR A 215 3.26 -7.37 -3.38
N SER A 216 2.93 -6.08 -3.39
CA SER A 216 2.12 -5.48 -4.45
C SER A 216 2.98 -5.07 -5.64
N TRP A 217 3.26 -6.06 -6.48
CA TRP A 217 3.97 -5.94 -7.75
C TRP A 217 2.99 -5.80 -8.92
N LEU A 218 3.45 -5.21 -10.02
CA LEU A 218 2.81 -5.39 -11.32
C LEU A 218 2.95 -6.86 -11.70
N ILE A 219 1.84 -7.52 -12.04
CA ILE A 219 1.79 -8.96 -12.36
C ILE A 219 1.46 -9.11 -13.84
N ASP A 220 2.12 -10.05 -14.51
CA ASP A 220 1.72 -10.45 -15.86
C ASP A 220 0.48 -11.34 -15.77
N TRP A 221 -0.63 -10.89 -16.37
CA TRP A 221 -1.89 -11.62 -16.39
C TRP A 221 -1.84 -12.88 -17.27
N CYS A 222 -0.82 -13.01 -18.13
CA CYS A 222 -0.63 -14.16 -19.01
C CYS A 222 0.02 -15.34 -18.30
N ASP A 223 0.83 -15.08 -17.27
CA ASP A 223 1.47 -16.10 -16.47
C ASP A 223 0.62 -16.32 -15.21
N GLU A 224 -0.28 -17.31 -15.27
CA GLU A 224 -1.06 -17.80 -14.13
C GLU A 224 -0.14 -18.33 -13.01
N GLY A 225 0.54 -17.44 -12.26
CA GLY A 225 1.17 -17.79 -10.99
C GLY A 225 2.57 -17.20 -10.75
N GLU A 226 2.64 -16.42 -9.66
CA GLU A 226 3.73 -16.37 -8.67
C GLU A 226 4.84 -15.32 -8.80
N GLY A 227 4.89 -14.51 -9.86
CA GLY A 227 5.96 -13.52 -10.03
C GLY A 227 5.52 -12.11 -10.43
N PRO A 228 6.35 -11.08 -10.17
CA PRO A 228 6.18 -9.79 -10.82
C PRO A 228 6.39 -9.92 -12.33
N ALA A 229 5.76 -9.04 -13.10
CA ALA A 229 6.14 -8.80 -14.49
C ALA A 229 7.59 -8.27 -14.54
N LEU A 230 8.40 -8.86 -15.43
CA LEU A 230 9.82 -8.55 -15.59
C LEU A 230 10.09 -8.04 -17.00
N GLY A 231 10.93 -7.01 -17.11
CA GLY A 231 11.32 -6.46 -18.41
C GLY A 231 12.08 -5.14 -18.30
N THR A 232 12.16 -4.41 -19.41
CA THR A 232 12.68 -3.04 -19.37
C THR A 232 11.71 -2.11 -18.66
N ARG A 233 12.21 -1.00 -18.11
CA ARG A 233 11.33 0.02 -17.49
C ARG A 233 10.28 0.57 -18.46
N ALA A 234 10.60 0.66 -19.75
CA ALA A 234 9.68 1.16 -20.77
C ALA A 234 8.52 0.19 -21.01
N GLU A 235 8.80 -1.10 -21.18
CA GLU A 235 7.77 -2.14 -21.35
C GLU A 235 6.85 -2.22 -20.13
N LEU A 236 7.44 -2.22 -18.92
CA LEU A 236 6.69 -2.28 -17.68
C LEU A 236 5.85 -1.02 -17.44
N ALA A 237 6.32 0.17 -17.85
CA ALA A 237 5.53 1.38 -17.73
C ALA A 237 4.28 1.33 -18.63
N VAL A 238 4.39 0.77 -19.84
CA VAL A 238 3.24 0.56 -20.73
C VAL A 238 2.26 -0.41 -20.08
N LEU A 239 2.72 -1.58 -19.63
CA LEU A 239 1.89 -2.57 -18.96
C LEU A 239 1.23 -2.02 -17.70
N ALA A 240 1.95 -1.22 -16.91
CA ALA A 240 1.44 -0.60 -15.70
C ALA A 240 0.28 0.35 -16.01
N VAL A 241 0.39 1.19 -17.04
CA VAL A 241 -0.69 2.09 -17.46
C VAL A 241 -1.90 1.29 -17.93
N GLU A 242 -1.71 0.22 -18.70
CA GLU A 242 -2.79 -0.67 -19.14
C GLU A 242 -3.50 -1.35 -17.96
N ASP A 243 -2.76 -1.71 -16.93
CA ASP A 243 -3.27 -2.29 -15.67
C ASP A 243 -3.86 -1.23 -14.72
N GLY A 244 -3.83 0.06 -15.08
CA GLY A 244 -4.41 1.16 -14.32
C GLY A 244 -3.53 1.69 -13.18
N TRP A 245 -2.23 1.39 -13.20
CA TRP A 245 -1.27 2.02 -12.30
C TRP A 245 -1.10 3.49 -12.66
N HIS A 246 -0.74 4.28 -11.66
CA HIS A 246 -0.54 5.71 -11.82
C HIS A 246 0.91 6.11 -11.55
N ALA A 247 1.50 6.85 -12.48
CA ALA A 247 2.83 7.40 -12.35
C ALA A 247 2.79 8.76 -11.63
N HIS A 248 3.72 8.97 -10.72
CA HIS A 248 3.87 10.18 -9.94
C HIS A 248 5.24 10.84 -10.21
N PRO A 249 5.40 12.15 -9.91
CA PRO A 249 6.70 12.81 -9.97
C PRO A 249 7.79 12.03 -9.21
N GLY A 250 9.03 12.09 -9.71
CA GLY A 250 10.15 11.35 -9.12
C GLY A 250 10.23 9.87 -9.53
N GLY A 251 9.37 9.39 -10.42
CA GLY A 251 9.41 8.02 -10.94
C GLY A 251 8.79 6.98 -9.99
N HIS A 252 7.93 7.43 -9.08
CA HIS A 252 7.13 6.57 -8.21
C HIS A 252 5.82 6.17 -8.91
N TRP A 253 5.29 5.00 -8.56
CA TRP A 253 4.07 4.45 -9.11
C TRP A 253 3.19 3.90 -8.00
N THR A 254 1.87 4.08 -8.13
CA THR A 254 0.88 3.46 -7.25
C THR A 254 0.01 2.47 -8.02
N CYS A 255 -0.27 1.33 -7.39
CA CYS A 255 -1.18 0.35 -7.96
C CYS A 255 -2.64 0.87 -7.98
N PRO A 256 -3.53 0.27 -8.79
CA PRO A 256 -4.91 0.73 -8.95
C PRO A 256 -5.71 0.76 -7.64
N GLU A 257 -5.39 -0.12 -6.70
CA GLU A 257 -6.03 -0.11 -5.38
C GLU A 257 -5.60 1.12 -4.56
N CYS A 258 -4.31 1.44 -4.53
CA CYS A 258 -3.81 2.59 -3.77
C CYS A 258 -4.21 3.91 -4.42
N THR A 259 -4.15 4.01 -5.76
CA THR A 259 -4.61 5.19 -6.50
C THR A 259 -6.05 5.55 -6.12
N ARG A 260 -6.96 4.55 -6.05
CA ARG A 260 -8.35 4.76 -5.62
C ARG A 260 -8.52 5.26 -4.18
N ARG A 261 -7.53 5.07 -3.31
CA ARG A 261 -7.58 5.53 -1.91
C ARG A 261 -7.10 6.98 -1.76
N TYR A 262 -6.49 7.56 -2.80
CA TYR A 262 -6.10 8.97 -2.87
C TYR A 262 -7.14 9.87 -3.56
N HIS A 263 -8.24 9.29 -4.04
CA HIS A 263 -9.43 9.97 -4.58
C HIS A 263 -10.55 9.96 -3.55
#